data_AF-A0AAW5PHQ2-F1
#
_entry.id   AF-A0AAW5PHQ2-F1
#
_cell.length_a   1.000
_cell.length_b   1.000
_cell.length_c   1.000
_cell.angle_alpha   90.00
_cell.angle_beta   90.00
_cell.angle_gamma   90.00
#
_symmetry.space_group_name_H-M   'P 1'
#
loop_
_entity.id
_entity.type
_entity.pdbx_description
1 polymer ?
#
loop_
_entity_poly.entity_id
_entity_poly.type
_entity_poly.pdbx_seq_one_letter_code
_entity_poly.pdbx_strand_id
1 'polypeptide(L)'
;MSDTSWYYADASQQRQGPLSTQELRRLHEAGQIDIDTLVWCAGMPQWNPLHGVAELSPQASTHDPYTAPASSLEKGSGQALAALESNLQAYEVFVGRNFPVYQRKWRLAKEASNANSWNWPAFLFGAFWMLYRRMYAVATGWIIVLFGLSIAEGFIGASSNASTTITLGAGAAAGSLGNHLYLWHANRIIAEARMRHPDNEQALHAELARRGGTRWWAVGLGLLTCMLVLGALSFLFDR
;
A
#
# COMPACT_ATOMS: atom_id res chain seq x y z
N MET A 1 -32.74 -37.22 39.52
CA MET A 1 -32.31 -35.90 39.05
C MET A 1 -32.09 -35.08 40.30
N SER A 2 -30.85 -34.77 40.64
CA SER A 2 -30.52 -34.14 41.92
C SER A 2 -30.86 -32.66 41.82
N ASP A 3 -31.81 -32.18 42.62
CA ASP A 3 -32.16 -30.75 42.66
C ASP A 3 -31.00 -29.94 43.24
N THR A 4 -30.24 -29.28 42.37
CA THR A 4 -29.14 -28.39 42.78
C THR A 4 -29.72 -27.24 43.60
N SER A 5 -29.37 -27.23 44.89
CA SER A 5 -29.80 -26.19 45.84
C SER A 5 -28.83 -25.01 45.79
N TRP A 6 -29.35 -23.85 45.39
CA TRP A 6 -28.64 -22.57 45.30
C TRP A 6 -28.95 -21.65 46.47
N TYR A 7 -27.98 -20.82 46.80
CA TYR A 7 -28.09 -19.74 47.77
C TYR A 7 -27.60 -18.45 47.12
N TYR A 8 -28.18 -17.31 47.49
CA TYR A 8 -27.71 -15.99 47.07
C TYR A 8 -27.53 -15.07 48.27
N ALA A 9 -26.68 -14.06 48.15
CA ALA A 9 -26.55 -12.99 49.13
C ALA A 9 -27.46 -11.82 48.74
N ASP A 10 -28.38 -11.42 49.62
CA ASP A 10 -29.24 -10.25 49.39
C ASP A 10 -28.47 -8.93 49.58
N ALA A 11 -29.14 -7.78 49.36
CA ALA A 11 -28.54 -6.46 49.52
C ALA A 11 -28.02 -6.17 50.95
N SER A 12 -28.47 -6.93 51.95
CA SER A 12 -28.00 -6.86 53.34
C SER A 12 -26.89 -7.89 53.63
N GLN A 13 -26.35 -8.53 52.59
CA GLN A 13 -25.34 -9.61 52.63
C GLN A 13 -25.77 -10.82 53.47
N GLN A 14 -27.07 -11.04 53.64
CA GLN A 14 -27.58 -12.24 54.29
C GLN A 14 -27.78 -13.35 53.25
N ARG A 15 -27.44 -14.58 53.64
CA ARG A 15 -27.61 -15.77 52.81
C ARG A 15 -29.07 -16.18 52.78
N GLN A 16 -29.67 -16.17 51.59
CA GLN A 16 -31.03 -16.63 51.32
C GLN A 16 -30.99 -17.95 50.53
N GLY A 17 -31.83 -18.91 50.92
CA GLY A 17 -31.95 -20.23 50.29
C GLY A 17 -32.22 -21.37 51.29
N PRO A 18 -32.29 -22.64 50.84
CA PRO A 18 -32.00 -23.13 49.49
C PRO A 18 -33.13 -22.85 48.48
N LEU A 19 -32.75 -22.46 47.26
CA LEU A 19 -33.65 -22.28 46.12
C LEU A 19 -33.25 -23.22 44.98
N SER A 20 -34.20 -23.61 44.15
CA SER A 20 -33.90 -24.32 42.90
C SER A 20 -33.32 -23.39 41.83
N THR A 21 -32.61 -23.95 40.85
CA THR A 21 -32.10 -23.21 39.68
C THR A 21 -33.20 -22.43 38.96
N GLN A 22 -34.43 -22.97 38.92
CA GLN A 22 -35.57 -22.32 38.25
C GLN A 22 -36.10 -21.13 39.05
N GLU A 23 -36.16 -21.22 40.38
CA GLU A 23 -36.56 -20.11 41.25
C GLU A 23 -35.53 -18.97 41.21
N LEU A 24 -34.24 -19.30 41.21
CA LEU A 24 -33.17 -18.31 41.09
C LEU A 24 -33.24 -17.55 39.77
N ARG A 25 -33.56 -18.24 38.66
CA ARG A 25 -33.79 -17.59 37.36
C ARG A 25 -35.00 -16.64 37.39
N ARG A 26 -36.10 -17.05 38.01
CA ARG A 26 -37.29 -16.19 38.17
C ARG A 26 -36.98 -14.94 38.99
N LEU A 27 -36.16 -15.03 40.04
CA LEU A 27 -35.76 -13.87 40.83
C LEU A 27 -34.95 -12.85 40.03
N HIS A 28 -34.06 -13.34 39.16
CA HIS A 28 -33.29 -12.48 38.25
C HIS A 28 -34.19 -11.85 37.18
N GLU A 29 -35.07 -12.62 36.55
CA GLU A 29 -36.05 -12.12 35.58
C GLU A 29 -37.03 -11.10 36.21
N ALA A 30 -37.38 -11.28 37.48
CA ALA A 30 -38.19 -10.34 38.25
C ALA A 30 -37.40 -9.10 38.74
N GLY A 31 -36.09 -9.02 38.46
CA GLY A 31 -35.22 -7.90 38.85
C GLY A 31 -34.96 -7.81 40.37
N GLN A 32 -35.21 -8.88 41.12
CA GLN A 32 -34.98 -8.91 42.58
C GLN A 32 -33.51 -9.20 42.94
N ILE A 33 -32.80 -9.87 42.04
CA ILE A 33 -31.35 -10.09 42.13
C ILE A 33 -30.71 -9.61 40.83
N ASP A 34 -29.59 -8.89 40.96
CA ASP A 34 -28.82 -8.37 39.82
C ASP A 34 -27.75 -9.37 39.37
N ILE A 35 -27.17 -9.14 38.20
CA ILE A 35 -26.15 -9.98 37.58
C ILE A 35 -24.83 -10.06 38.38
N ASP A 36 -24.59 -9.08 39.24
CA ASP A 36 -23.45 -9.02 40.17
C ASP A 36 -23.75 -9.65 41.52
N THR A 37 -24.99 -10.14 41.73
CA THR A 37 -25.39 -10.79 42.98
C THR A 37 -24.62 -12.08 43.16
N LEU A 38 -24.01 -12.25 44.33
CA LEU A 38 -23.21 -13.43 44.66
C LEU A 38 -24.12 -14.63 44.90
N VAL A 39 -23.86 -15.71 44.17
CA VAL A 39 -24.56 -16.99 44.28
C VAL A 39 -23.59 -18.11 44.61
N TRP A 40 -24.11 -19.15 45.27
CA TRP A 40 -23.33 -20.31 45.68
C TRP A 40 -24.20 -21.57 45.69
N CYS A 41 -23.64 -22.71 45.30
CA CYS A 41 -24.26 -24.02 45.45
C CYS A 41 -23.28 -25.02 46.07
N ALA A 42 -23.84 -26.11 46.61
CA ALA A 42 -23.05 -27.18 47.21
C ALA A 42 -22.07 -27.78 46.18
N GLY A 43 -20.77 -27.57 46.42
CA GLY A 43 -19.70 -28.00 45.52
C GLY A 43 -18.83 -26.85 44.99
N MET A 44 -19.25 -25.59 45.15
CA MET A 44 -18.43 -24.43 44.78
C MET A 44 -17.43 -24.06 45.90
N PRO A 45 -16.16 -23.78 45.58
CA PRO A 45 -15.15 -23.43 46.57
C PRO A 45 -15.37 -22.03 47.18
N GLN A 46 -16.06 -21.13 46.47
CA GLN A 46 -16.33 -19.76 46.90
C GLN A 46 -17.60 -19.23 46.23
N TRP A 47 -18.17 -18.14 46.77
CA TRP A 47 -19.29 -17.42 46.17
C TRP A 47 -18.86 -16.79 44.84
N ASN A 48 -19.72 -16.87 43.82
CA ASN A 48 -19.44 -16.35 42.48
C ASN A 48 -20.61 -15.45 42.04
N PRO A 49 -20.38 -14.29 41.41
CA PRO A 49 -21.47 -13.49 40.86
C PRO A 49 -22.29 -14.27 39.82
N LEU A 50 -23.58 -13.93 39.70
CA LEU A 50 -24.55 -14.62 38.87
C LEU A 50 -24.12 -14.76 37.40
N HIS A 51 -23.50 -13.75 36.78
CA HIS A 51 -22.94 -13.87 35.41
C HIS A 51 -21.83 -14.91 35.28
N GLY A 52 -21.08 -15.16 36.36
CA GLY A 52 -19.96 -16.09 36.38
C GLY A 52 -20.39 -17.56 36.35
N VAL A 53 -21.70 -17.83 36.51
CA VAL A 53 -22.26 -19.18 36.53
C VAL A 53 -22.92 -19.49 35.18
N ALA A 54 -22.19 -20.21 34.33
CA ALA A 54 -22.60 -20.56 32.97
C ALA A 54 -23.96 -21.30 32.90
N GLU A 55 -24.33 -22.06 33.95
CA GLU A 55 -25.59 -22.81 34.02
C GLU A 55 -26.85 -21.91 34.09
N LEU A 56 -26.70 -20.66 34.50
CA LEU A 56 -27.80 -19.70 34.68
C LEU A 56 -27.86 -18.67 33.54
N SER A 57 -26.91 -18.71 32.60
CA SER A 57 -26.83 -17.77 31.49
C SER A 57 -27.81 -18.17 30.36
N PRO A 58 -28.66 -17.26 29.84
CA PRO A 58 -29.68 -17.59 28.83
C PRO A 58 -29.13 -18.07 27.47
N GLN A 59 -27.81 -18.03 27.25
CA GLN A 59 -27.16 -18.32 25.96
C GLN A 59 -26.53 -19.71 25.84
N ALA A 60 -26.70 -20.59 26.83
CA ALA A 60 -26.15 -21.96 26.79
C ALA A 60 -26.94 -22.93 25.88
N SER A 61 -27.33 -22.50 24.68
CA SER A 61 -27.83 -23.38 23.64
C SER A 61 -27.36 -22.88 22.27
N THR A 62 -26.37 -23.57 21.70
CA THR A 62 -25.85 -23.48 20.31
C THR A 62 -24.94 -22.31 19.93
N HIS A 63 -23.81 -22.13 20.61
CA HIS A 63 -22.64 -21.53 19.98
C HIS A 63 -21.43 -22.44 20.23
N ASP A 64 -20.90 -23.06 19.19
CA ASP A 64 -19.62 -23.78 19.27
C ASP A 64 -18.50 -22.73 19.30
N PRO A 65 -17.84 -22.49 20.46
CA PRO A 65 -16.85 -21.44 20.62
C PRO A 65 -15.55 -21.71 19.84
N TYR A 66 -15.44 -22.86 19.15
CA TYR A 66 -14.27 -23.26 18.38
C TYR A 66 -14.45 -23.16 16.85
N THR A 67 -15.61 -22.71 16.35
CA THR A 67 -15.79 -22.45 14.91
C THR A 67 -15.11 -21.12 14.55
N ALA A 68 -13.82 -21.14 14.25
CA ALA A 68 -13.10 -20.00 13.70
C ALA A 68 -13.75 -19.57 12.36
N PRO A 69 -13.85 -18.26 12.04
CA PRO A 69 -14.39 -17.78 10.77
C PRO A 69 -13.40 -18.03 9.62
N ALA A 70 -13.16 -19.30 9.27
CA ALA A 70 -12.25 -19.69 8.18
C ALA A 70 -12.66 -19.05 6.83
N SER A 71 -13.97 -18.85 6.63
CA SER A 71 -14.53 -18.32 5.38
C SER A 71 -14.27 -16.83 5.14
N SER A 72 -13.95 -16.02 6.16
CA SER A 72 -13.63 -14.60 5.98
C SER A 72 -12.15 -14.38 5.65
N LEU A 73 -11.25 -15.17 6.24
CA LEU A 73 -9.82 -15.13 5.95
C LEU A 73 -9.49 -15.69 4.57
N GLU A 74 -10.15 -16.78 4.14
CA GLU A 74 -9.95 -17.37 2.81
C GLU A 74 -10.51 -16.47 1.69
N LYS A 75 -11.68 -15.85 1.88
CA LYS A 75 -12.22 -14.89 0.90
C LYS A 75 -11.35 -13.63 0.83
N GLY A 76 -10.88 -13.12 1.98
CA GLY A 76 -10.00 -11.96 2.04
C GLY A 76 -8.64 -12.18 1.40
N SER A 77 -8.03 -13.36 1.61
CA SER A 77 -6.75 -13.71 0.99
C SER A 77 -6.87 -13.90 -0.52
N GLY A 78 -7.94 -14.54 -1.00
CA GLY A 78 -8.21 -14.70 -2.43
C GLY A 78 -8.46 -13.35 -3.14
N GLN A 79 -9.23 -12.44 -2.53
CA GLN A 79 -9.43 -11.09 -3.05
C GLN A 79 -8.15 -10.26 -3.06
N ALA A 80 -7.34 -10.35 -2.00
CA ALA A 80 -6.06 -9.66 -1.92
C ALA A 80 -5.06 -10.16 -2.97
N LEU A 81 -5.03 -11.48 -3.23
CA LEU A 81 -4.20 -12.07 -4.27
C LEU A 81 -4.66 -11.63 -5.67
N ALA A 82 -5.96 -11.70 -5.95
CA ALA A 82 -6.52 -11.24 -7.23
C ALA A 82 -6.24 -9.75 -7.48
N ALA A 83 -6.36 -8.90 -6.45
CA ALA A 83 -6.02 -7.48 -6.55
C ALA A 83 -4.52 -7.24 -6.78
N LEU A 84 -3.65 -8.05 -6.16
CA LEU A 84 -2.21 -8.00 -6.40
C LEU A 84 -1.88 -8.40 -7.84
N GLU A 85 -2.45 -9.51 -8.32
CA GLU A 85 -2.26 -9.98 -9.69
C GLU A 85 -2.72 -8.95 -10.72
N SER A 86 -3.90 -8.36 -10.55
CA SER A 86 -4.40 -7.27 -11.41
C SER A 86 -3.46 -6.05 -11.41
N ASN A 87 -2.91 -5.69 -10.24
CA ASN A 87 -1.90 -4.62 -10.18
C ASN A 87 -0.63 -4.99 -10.94
N LEU A 88 -0.10 -6.20 -10.74
CA LEU A 88 1.10 -6.69 -11.42
C LEU A 88 0.92 -6.72 -12.94
N GLN A 89 -0.22 -7.22 -13.42
CA GLN A 89 -0.57 -7.25 -14.85
C GLN A 89 -0.60 -5.84 -15.45
N ALA A 90 -1.17 -4.85 -14.75
CA ALA A 90 -1.18 -3.46 -15.22
C ALA A 90 0.24 -2.89 -15.39
N TYR A 91 1.14 -3.17 -14.43
CA TYR A 91 2.54 -2.77 -14.56
C TYR A 91 3.27 -3.55 -15.65
N GLU A 92 2.99 -4.83 -15.83
CA GLU A 92 3.61 -5.66 -16.88
C GLU A 92 3.30 -5.10 -18.26
N VAL A 93 2.02 -4.84 -18.54
CA VAL A 93 1.57 -4.26 -19.81
C VAL A 93 2.18 -2.87 -20.03
N PHE A 94 2.25 -2.04 -18.98
CA PHE A 94 2.81 -0.69 -19.08
C PHE A 94 4.35 -0.69 -19.27
N VAL A 95 5.07 -1.51 -18.52
CA VAL A 95 6.55 -1.54 -18.52
C VAL A 95 7.09 -2.32 -19.72
N GLY A 96 6.37 -3.36 -20.14
CA GLY A 96 6.72 -4.28 -21.22
C GLY A 96 7.88 -5.21 -20.84
N ARG A 97 8.77 -5.48 -21.80
CA ARG A 97 9.85 -6.49 -21.70
C ARG A 97 10.74 -6.41 -20.46
N ASN A 98 10.92 -5.22 -19.88
CA ASN A 98 11.76 -5.03 -18.69
C ASN A 98 11.01 -5.24 -17.37
N PHE A 99 9.74 -5.62 -17.40
CA PHE A 99 8.90 -5.76 -16.21
C PHE A 99 9.53 -6.62 -15.12
N PRO A 100 10.15 -7.80 -15.39
CA PRO A 100 10.77 -8.60 -14.33
C PRO A 100 11.86 -7.86 -13.55
N VAL A 101 12.58 -6.94 -14.20
CA VAL A 101 13.60 -6.11 -13.53
C VAL A 101 12.94 -5.08 -12.62
N TYR A 102 11.90 -4.40 -13.11
CA TYR A 102 11.20 -3.35 -12.36
C TYR A 102 10.32 -3.92 -11.24
N GLN A 103 9.73 -5.11 -11.44
CA GLN A 103 8.98 -5.82 -10.41
C GLN A 103 9.84 -6.05 -9.16
N ARG A 104 11.08 -6.52 -9.33
CA ARG A 104 12.05 -6.68 -8.23
C ARG A 104 12.46 -5.34 -7.63
N LYS A 105 12.81 -4.35 -8.46
CA LYS A 105 13.26 -3.02 -8.02
C LYS A 105 12.18 -2.26 -7.22
N TRP A 106 10.91 -2.42 -7.58
CA TRP A 106 9.78 -1.76 -6.95
C TRP A 106 9.13 -2.59 -5.84
N ARG A 107 9.60 -3.82 -5.60
CA ARG A 107 9.12 -4.70 -4.55
C ARG A 107 7.61 -4.97 -4.66
N LEU A 108 7.09 -5.05 -5.89
CA LEU A 108 5.66 -5.20 -6.13
C LEU A 108 5.10 -6.50 -5.50
N ALA A 109 5.95 -7.48 -5.18
CA ALA A 109 5.60 -8.75 -4.55
C ALA A 109 6.16 -8.94 -3.11
N LYS A 110 6.46 -7.86 -2.37
CA LYS A 110 6.86 -7.85 -0.93
C LYS A 110 8.18 -8.54 -0.50
N GLU A 111 8.86 -9.37 -1.29
CA GLU A 111 9.98 -10.21 -0.79
C GLU A 111 11.44 -9.66 -0.87
N ALA A 112 11.72 -8.43 -1.30
CA ALA A 112 13.13 -8.00 -1.45
C ALA A 112 13.65 -7.21 -0.23
N SER A 113 14.73 -7.72 0.41
CA SER A 113 15.39 -7.16 1.61
C SER A 113 16.52 -6.15 1.32
N ASN A 114 16.94 -5.95 0.07
CA ASN A 114 17.89 -4.91 -0.33
C ASN A 114 17.56 -4.36 -1.73
N ALA A 115 16.72 -3.34 -1.80
CA ALA A 115 16.36 -2.70 -3.07
C ALA A 115 17.30 -1.53 -3.35
N ASN A 116 18.26 -1.73 -4.26
CA ASN A 116 19.07 -0.64 -4.78
C ASN A 116 18.17 0.29 -5.62
N SER A 117 17.98 1.53 -5.17
CA SER A 117 17.20 2.57 -5.87
C SER A 117 17.90 3.09 -7.12
N TRP A 118 19.19 2.79 -7.30
CA TRP A 118 20.02 3.29 -8.39
C TRP A 118 19.56 2.84 -9.78
N ASN A 119 19.60 3.78 -10.70
CA ASN A 119 19.22 3.62 -12.10
C ASN A 119 20.38 4.01 -13.01
N TRP A 120 21.17 3.00 -13.41
CA TRP A 120 22.31 3.16 -14.31
C TRP A 120 21.98 3.91 -15.62
N PRO A 121 20.91 3.54 -16.35
CA PRO A 121 20.52 4.31 -17.53
C PRO A 121 20.21 5.78 -17.27
N ALA A 122 19.54 6.11 -16.16
CA ALA A 122 19.22 7.50 -15.84
C ALA A 122 20.48 8.30 -15.47
N PHE A 123 21.44 7.69 -14.77
CA PHE A 123 22.73 8.31 -14.45
C PHE A 123 23.52 8.69 -15.70
N LEU A 124 23.67 7.75 -16.65
CA LEU A 124 24.50 7.95 -17.84
C LEU A 124 23.82 8.77 -18.93
N PHE A 125 22.51 8.62 -19.09
CA PHE A 125 21.78 9.17 -20.23
C PHE A 125 20.75 10.23 -19.85
N GLY A 126 20.55 10.53 -18.57
CA GLY A 126 19.71 11.64 -18.09
C GLY A 126 18.35 11.73 -18.79
N ALA A 127 18.09 12.89 -19.40
CA ALA A 127 16.86 13.17 -20.14
C ALA A 127 16.60 12.20 -21.30
N PHE A 128 17.63 11.67 -21.97
CA PHE A 128 17.45 10.71 -23.07
C PHE A 128 16.86 9.39 -22.59
N TRP A 129 17.26 8.91 -21.40
CA TRP A 129 16.61 7.75 -20.79
C TRP A 129 15.13 8.02 -20.48
N MET A 130 14.81 9.23 -20.02
CA MET A 130 13.42 9.63 -19.75
C MET A 130 12.59 9.71 -21.04
N LEU A 131 13.16 10.25 -22.13
CA LEU A 131 12.53 10.25 -23.46
C LEU A 131 12.30 8.83 -23.99
N TYR A 132 13.30 7.95 -23.85
CA TYR A 132 13.22 6.55 -24.22
C TYR A 132 12.06 5.83 -23.50
N ARG A 133 11.89 6.11 -22.19
CA ARG A 133 10.81 5.59 -21.33
C ARG A 133 9.51 6.40 -21.38
N ARG A 134 9.41 7.34 -22.33
CA ARG A 134 8.22 8.15 -22.61
C ARG A 134 7.77 9.06 -21.47
N MET A 135 8.67 9.39 -20.55
CA MET A 135 8.42 10.37 -19.49
C MET A 135 8.65 11.78 -20.01
N TYR A 136 7.96 12.18 -21.08
CA TYR A 136 8.26 13.43 -21.81
C TYR A 136 8.16 14.67 -20.94
N ALA A 137 7.13 14.79 -20.11
CA ALA A 137 6.98 15.91 -19.19
C ALA A 137 8.12 15.98 -18.15
N VAL A 138 8.56 14.81 -17.64
CA VAL A 138 9.68 14.73 -16.69
C VAL A 138 10.99 15.10 -17.38
N ALA A 139 11.21 14.62 -18.61
CA ALA A 139 12.37 14.95 -19.42
C ALA A 139 12.46 16.45 -19.70
N THR A 140 11.34 17.09 -20.07
CA THR A 140 11.26 18.54 -20.27
C THR A 140 11.58 19.29 -18.99
N GLY A 141 10.97 18.93 -17.86
CA GLY A 141 11.27 19.53 -16.56
C GLY A 141 12.74 19.39 -16.18
N TRP A 142 13.34 18.22 -16.43
CA TRP A 142 14.77 17.98 -16.20
C TRP A 142 15.67 18.88 -17.05
N ILE A 143 15.36 19.01 -18.35
CA ILE A 143 16.09 19.90 -19.27
C ILE A 143 15.98 21.36 -18.82
N ILE A 144 14.79 21.81 -18.40
CA ILE A 144 14.58 23.17 -17.88
C ILE A 144 15.45 23.42 -16.64
N VAL A 145 15.49 22.46 -15.70
CA VAL A 145 16.34 22.57 -14.50
C VAL A 145 17.82 22.66 -14.87
N LEU A 146 18.31 21.80 -15.77
CA LEU A 146 19.70 21.84 -16.23
C LEU A 146 20.02 23.17 -16.92
N PHE A 147 19.15 23.64 -17.80
CA PHE A 147 19.33 24.90 -18.51
C PHE A 147 19.33 26.09 -17.55
N GLY A 148 18.42 26.12 -16.58
CA GLY A 148 18.39 27.15 -15.53
C GLY A 148 19.66 27.15 -14.69
N LEU A 149 20.20 25.97 -14.38
CA LEU A 149 21.47 25.83 -13.65
C LEU A 149 22.66 26.33 -14.46
N SER A 150 22.71 26.03 -15.77
CA SER A 150 23.73 26.58 -16.67
C SER A 150 23.68 28.11 -16.78
N ILE A 151 22.48 28.69 -16.82
CA ILE A 151 22.31 30.15 -16.80
C ILE A 151 22.83 30.73 -15.47
N ALA A 152 22.45 30.11 -14.35
CA ALA A 152 22.87 30.57 -13.03
C ALA A 152 24.40 30.54 -12.86
N GLU A 153 25.07 29.49 -13.35
CA GLU A 153 26.54 29.38 -13.38
C GLU A 153 27.19 30.55 -14.13
N GLY A 154 26.62 30.95 -15.26
CA GLY A 154 27.09 32.09 -16.05
C GLY A 154 26.98 33.42 -15.30
N PHE A 155 25.88 33.63 -14.55
CA PHE A 155 25.69 34.85 -13.77
C PHE A 155 26.64 34.98 -12.57
N ILE A 156 26.99 33.86 -11.94
CA ILE A 156 27.88 33.85 -10.75
C ILE A 156 29.36 33.71 -11.12
N GLY A 157 29.69 33.53 -12.40
CA GLY A 157 31.07 33.30 -12.85
C GLY A 157 31.66 32.00 -12.29
N ALA A 158 30.88 30.92 -12.28
CA ALA A 158 31.30 29.65 -11.70
C ALA A 158 32.59 29.13 -12.35
N SER A 159 33.52 28.63 -11.52
CA SER A 159 34.75 28.00 -12.03
C SER A 159 34.44 26.70 -12.80
N SER A 160 35.32 26.33 -13.74
CA SER A 160 35.18 25.08 -14.51
C SER A 160 35.04 23.83 -13.62
N ASN A 161 35.70 23.81 -12.45
CA ASN A 161 35.60 22.72 -11.48
C ASN A 161 34.22 22.68 -10.82
N ALA A 162 33.61 23.84 -10.55
CA ALA A 162 32.26 23.93 -10.01
C ALA A 162 31.23 23.43 -11.02
N SER A 163 31.30 23.85 -12.29
CA SER A 163 30.41 23.36 -13.36
C SER A 163 30.52 21.85 -13.59
N THR A 164 31.73 21.30 -13.52
CA THR A 164 31.94 19.84 -13.61
C THR A 164 31.28 19.11 -12.43
N THR A 165 31.45 19.64 -11.21
CA THR A 165 30.83 19.08 -10.00
C THR A 165 29.31 19.10 -10.09
N ILE A 166 28.74 20.20 -10.58
CA ILE A 166 27.31 20.34 -10.80
C ILE A 166 26.80 19.33 -11.83
N THR A 167 27.50 19.16 -12.95
CA THR A 167 27.14 18.19 -14.00
C THR A 167 27.15 16.75 -13.48
N LEU A 168 28.19 16.37 -12.73
CA LEU A 168 28.28 15.05 -12.10
C LEU A 168 27.19 14.87 -11.04
N GLY A 169 26.90 15.90 -10.25
CA GLY A 169 25.83 15.92 -9.26
C GLY A 169 24.44 15.72 -9.91
N ALA A 170 24.19 16.38 -11.03
CA ALA A 170 22.95 16.21 -11.79
C ALA A 170 22.83 14.79 -12.34
N GLY A 171 23.90 14.21 -12.89
CA GLY A 171 23.93 12.80 -13.28
C GLY A 171 23.60 11.87 -12.12
N ALA A 172 24.25 12.06 -10.97
CA ALA A 172 23.99 11.28 -9.76
C ALA A 172 22.54 11.40 -9.27
N ALA A 173 21.96 12.60 -9.33
CA ALA A 173 20.55 12.84 -9.03
C ALA A 173 19.62 12.12 -10.01
N ALA A 174 19.94 12.11 -11.31
CA ALA A 174 19.18 11.33 -12.29
C ALA A 174 19.26 9.84 -11.98
N GLY A 175 20.43 9.33 -11.61
CA GLY A 175 20.66 7.95 -11.21
C GLY A 175 19.85 7.52 -9.98
N SER A 176 19.81 8.35 -8.94
CA SER A 176 19.10 8.03 -7.70
C SER A 176 17.58 8.21 -7.83
N LEU A 177 17.12 9.24 -8.54
CA LEU A 177 15.70 9.57 -8.68
C LEU A 177 15.03 8.85 -9.85
N GLY A 178 15.78 8.45 -10.88
CA GLY A 178 15.21 7.95 -12.14
C GLY A 178 14.25 6.78 -11.95
N ASN A 179 14.57 5.84 -11.05
CA ASN A 179 13.68 4.71 -10.74
C ASN A 179 12.39 5.17 -10.05
N HIS A 180 12.49 6.12 -9.12
CA HIS A 180 11.34 6.67 -8.40
C HIS A 180 10.42 7.49 -9.32
N LEU A 181 11.01 8.35 -10.16
CA LEU A 181 10.28 9.13 -11.16
C LEU A 181 9.51 8.23 -12.13
N TYR A 182 10.12 7.13 -12.54
CA TYR A 182 9.45 6.18 -13.44
C TYR A 182 8.31 5.42 -12.75
N LEU A 183 8.46 5.04 -11.48
CA LEU A 183 7.37 4.46 -10.69
C LEU A 183 6.22 5.47 -10.52
N TRP A 184 6.53 6.72 -10.13
CA TRP A 184 5.53 7.79 -10.01
C TRP A 184 4.77 8.01 -11.32
N HIS A 185 5.49 8.03 -12.45
CA HIS A 185 4.90 8.16 -13.77
C HIS A 185 4.00 6.96 -14.12
N ALA A 186 4.46 5.73 -13.87
CA ALA A 186 3.67 4.52 -14.10
C ALA A 186 2.37 4.55 -13.27
N ASN A 187 2.47 4.86 -11.99
CA ASN A 187 1.33 4.94 -11.07
C ASN A 187 0.31 5.96 -11.57
N ARG A 188 0.77 7.15 -11.98
CA ARG A 188 -0.09 8.19 -12.52
C ARG A 188 -0.84 7.72 -13.77
N ILE A 189 -0.15 7.12 -14.74
CA ILE A 189 -0.78 6.66 -15.98
C ILE A 189 -1.74 5.50 -15.72
N ILE A 190 -1.39 4.55 -14.83
CA ILE A 190 -2.26 3.42 -14.47
C ILE A 190 -3.51 3.91 -13.74
N ALA A 191 -3.37 4.83 -12.78
CA ALA A 191 -4.52 5.42 -12.09
C ALA A 191 -5.44 6.16 -13.05
N GLU A 192 -4.88 6.99 -13.94
CA GLU A 192 -5.64 7.68 -14.98
C GLU A 192 -6.36 6.72 -15.93
N ALA A 193 -5.73 5.62 -16.33
CA ALA A 193 -6.33 4.66 -17.23
C ALA A 193 -7.48 3.89 -16.54
N ARG A 194 -7.33 3.52 -15.26
CA ARG A 194 -8.39 2.90 -14.46
C ARG A 194 -9.60 3.80 -14.29
N MET A 195 -9.38 5.10 -14.06
CA MET A 195 -10.49 6.06 -13.96
C MET A 195 -11.27 6.21 -15.27
N ARG A 196 -10.61 6.08 -16.43
CA ARG A 196 -11.28 6.16 -17.74
C ARG A 196 -11.99 4.86 -18.14
N HIS A 197 -11.53 3.72 -17.63
CA HIS A 197 -12.04 2.40 -17.97
C HIS A 197 -12.29 1.55 -16.71
N PRO A 198 -13.26 1.94 -15.85
CA PRO A 198 -13.51 1.26 -14.58
C PRO A 198 -13.98 -0.20 -14.75
N ASP A 199 -14.81 -0.47 -15.76
CA ASP A 199 -15.44 -1.79 -15.97
C ASP A 199 -14.92 -2.54 -17.20
N ASN A 200 -13.88 -2.03 -17.87
CA ASN A 200 -13.37 -2.60 -19.11
C ASN A 200 -11.86 -2.85 -19.04
N GLU A 201 -11.48 -4.03 -18.55
CA GLU A 201 -10.08 -4.46 -18.41
C GLU A 201 -9.35 -4.53 -19.76
N GLN A 202 -10.04 -4.93 -20.84
CA GLN A 202 -9.43 -5.00 -22.16
C GLN A 202 -9.06 -3.61 -22.69
N ALA A 203 -9.96 -2.63 -22.53
CA ALA A 203 -9.68 -1.24 -22.89
C ALA A 203 -8.58 -0.62 -22.02
N LEU A 204 -8.56 -0.95 -20.71
CA LEU A 204 -7.48 -0.59 -19.80
C LEU A 204 -6.13 -1.12 -20.31
N HIS A 205 -6.05 -2.42 -20.60
CA HIS A 205 -4.82 -3.06 -21.08
C HIS A 205 -4.35 -2.48 -22.42
N ALA A 206 -5.27 -2.25 -23.36
CA ALA A 206 -4.95 -1.62 -24.65
C ALA A 206 -4.40 -0.19 -24.46
N GLU A 207 -4.97 0.59 -23.54
CA GLU A 207 -4.49 1.95 -23.25
C GLU A 207 -3.11 1.95 -22.58
N LEU A 208 -2.89 1.06 -21.62
CA LEU A 208 -1.59 0.90 -20.97
C LEU A 208 -0.50 0.46 -21.95
N ALA A 209 -0.81 -0.48 -22.85
CA ALA A 209 0.12 -0.91 -23.90
C ALA A 209 0.47 0.25 -24.85
N ARG A 210 -0.52 1.11 -25.17
CA ARG A 210 -0.33 2.27 -26.05
C ARG A 210 0.49 3.39 -25.41
N ARG A 211 0.35 3.61 -24.09
CA ARG A 211 1.07 4.68 -23.35
C ARG A 211 2.41 4.24 -22.81
N GLY A 212 2.55 2.96 -22.49
CA GLY A 212 3.75 2.36 -21.93
C GLY A 212 4.85 2.05 -22.95
N GLY A 213 5.75 1.16 -22.55
CA GLY A 213 6.85 0.67 -23.37
C GLY A 213 7.95 1.70 -23.63
N THR A 214 8.60 1.56 -24.79
CA THR A 214 9.80 2.31 -25.16
C THR A 214 9.72 2.84 -26.58
N ARG A 215 10.31 4.02 -26.86
CA ARG A 215 10.29 4.63 -28.20
C ARG A 215 11.66 5.16 -28.61
N TRP A 216 12.36 4.41 -29.46
CA TRP A 216 13.68 4.77 -29.97
C TRP A 216 13.69 6.05 -30.82
N TRP A 217 12.65 6.27 -31.63
CA TRP A 217 12.57 7.48 -32.46
C TRP A 217 12.52 8.76 -31.63
N ALA A 218 11.97 8.71 -30.40
CA ALA A 218 11.92 9.88 -29.52
C ALA A 218 13.32 10.28 -29.03
N VAL A 219 14.22 9.31 -28.85
CA VAL A 219 15.63 9.57 -28.56
C VAL A 219 16.31 10.18 -29.78
N GLY A 220 16.10 9.62 -30.97
CA GLY A 220 16.65 10.16 -32.23
C GLY A 220 16.21 11.61 -32.49
N LEU A 221 14.93 11.91 -32.28
CA LEU A 221 14.39 13.27 -32.39
C LEU A 221 15.02 14.19 -31.34
N GLY A 222 15.15 13.73 -30.09
CA GLY A 222 15.80 14.50 -29.03
C GLY A 222 17.26 14.81 -29.34
N LEU A 223 18.01 13.86 -29.89
CA LEU A 223 19.40 14.06 -30.32
C LEU A 223 19.49 15.07 -31.47
N LEU A 224 18.62 14.95 -32.48
CA LEU A 224 18.56 15.89 -33.59
C LEU A 224 18.29 17.31 -33.09
N THR A 225 17.31 17.50 -32.21
CA THR A 225 17.01 18.81 -31.60
C THR A 225 18.22 19.35 -30.84
N CYS A 226 18.90 18.50 -30.06
CA CYS A 226 20.12 18.90 -29.34
C CYS A 226 21.22 19.38 -30.30
N MET A 227 21.47 18.64 -31.38
CA MET A 227 22.47 19.00 -32.39
C MET A 227 22.13 20.32 -33.10
N LEU A 228 20.86 20.54 -33.43
CA LEU A 228 20.40 21.79 -34.05
C LEU A 228 20.57 22.99 -33.12
N VAL A 229 20.25 22.83 -31.83
CA VAL A 229 20.42 23.90 -30.82
C VAL A 229 21.91 24.23 -30.64
N LEU A 230 22.77 23.21 -30.49
CA LEU A 230 24.21 23.43 -30.35
C LEU A 230 24.80 24.09 -31.59
N GLY A 231 24.43 23.64 -32.80
CA GLY A 231 24.89 24.26 -34.04
C GLY A 231 24.45 25.72 -34.19
N ALA A 232 23.21 26.04 -33.81
CA ALA A 232 22.70 27.41 -33.80
C ALA A 232 23.45 28.28 -32.80
N LEU A 233 23.73 27.78 -31.60
CA LEU A 233 24.52 28.51 -30.59
C LEU A 233 25.95 28.76 -31.08
N SER A 234 26.65 27.75 -31.61
CA SER A 234 27.99 27.92 -32.18
C SER A 234 27.99 28.99 -33.27
N PHE A 235 27.04 28.95 -34.21
CA PHE A 235 26.93 29.95 -35.26
C PHE A 235 26.67 31.37 -34.75
N LEU A 236 25.94 31.52 -33.63
CA LEU A 236 25.67 32.81 -33.01
C LEU A 236 26.90 33.37 -32.26
N PHE A 237 27.73 32.51 -31.67
CA PHE A 237 28.94 32.91 -30.94
C PHE A 237 30.18 33.06 -31.82
N ASP A 238 30.21 32.45 -33.01
CA ASP A 238 31.29 32.58 -33.99
C ASP A 238 31.15 33.82 -34.90
N ARG A 239 30.13 34.67 -34.68
CA ARG A 239 29.93 35.96 -35.37
C ARG A 239 30.30 37.13 -34.47
#